data_AF-A0A2V9C331-F1
#
_entry.id   AF-A0A2V9C331-F1
#
_cell.length_a   1.000
_cell.length_b   1.000
_cell.length_c   1.000
_cell.angle_alpha   90.00
_cell.angle_beta   90.00
_cell.angle_gamma   90.00
#
_symmetry.space_group_name_H-M   'P 1'
#
loop_
_entity.id
_entity.type
_entity.pdbx_description
1 polymer ?
#
loop_
_entity_poly.entity_id
_entity_poly.type
_entity_poly.pdbx_seq_one_letter_code
_entity_poly.pdbx_strand_id
1 'polypeptide(L)'
;MFPGSPTNVENFVQEMFFVTQSSGSLALRGTCMATDVASDVVSDALPHPPEGPFHNIDEPLAALSQVAPHLSWIRDGEGMLRVRDDRVQDDVLRIRLQRVHFRGAVHPDDAVQDVLSAPEVRAYFRKNHIEVGLVFRHLAPLSTKGLPRLSGDLRDVTVAEALDHVVRYFPGLWVYKECANGSLRRVMVRVAAVRVVGAPSSGGRVGAAPRF
;
A
#
# COMPACT_ATOMS: atom_id res chain seq x y z
N MET A 1 -19.03 -10.81 -9.36
CA MET A 1 -18.88 -9.70 -10.30
C MET A 1 -19.22 -8.42 -9.54
N PHE A 2 -18.21 -7.68 -9.10
CA PHE A 2 -18.38 -6.37 -8.45
C PHE A 2 -18.52 -5.28 -9.54
N PRO A 3 -19.21 -4.16 -9.27
CA PRO A 3 -19.45 -3.15 -10.28
C PRO A 3 -18.19 -2.31 -10.54
N GLY A 4 -17.72 -2.35 -11.79
CA GLY A 4 -16.66 -1.50 -12.34
C GLY A 4 -15.35 -2.25 -12.58
N SER A 5 -14.99 -2.45 -13.85
CA SER A 5 -13.65 -2.93 -14.21
C SER A 5 -12.60 -1.95 -13.67
N PRO A 6 -11.49 -2.43 -13.08
CA PRO A 6 -10.45 -1.55 -12.57
C PRO A 6 -9.91 -0.66 -13.70
N THR A 7 -9.98 0.66 -13.47
CA THR A 7 -9.61 1.67 -14.47
C THR A 7 -8.12 2.04 -14.47
N ASN A 8 -7.35 1.49 -13.52
CA ASN A 8 -5.91 1.69 -13.39
C ASN A 8 -5.24 0.45 -12.81
N VAL A 9 -3.91 0.40 -12.99
CA VAL A 9 -3.06 -0.72 -12.54
C VAL A 9 -3.15 -0.95 -11.03
N GLU A 10 -3.14 0.13 -10.24
CA GLU A 10 -3.20 0.05 -8.78
C GLU A 10 -4.45 -0.70 -8.29
N ASN A 11 -5.62 -0.34 -8.80
CA ASN A 11 -6.89 -0.98 -8.45
C ASN A 11 -6.93 -2.45 -8.89
N PHE A 12 -6.44 -2.76 -10.10
CA PHE A 12 -6.39 -4.13 -10.60
C PHE A 12 -5.53 -5.01 -9.68
N VAL A 13 -4.32 -4.58 -9.36
CA VAL A 13 -3.40 -5.34 -8.49
C VAL A 13 -3.95 -5.45 -7.07
N GLN A 14 -4.51 -4.37 -6.52
CA GLN A 14 -5.14 -4.38 -5.19
C GLN A 14 -6.27 -5.39 -5.10
N GLU A 15 -7.13 -5.46 -6.12
CA GLU A 15 -8.21 -6.43 -6.19
C GLU A 15 -7.68 -7.87 -6.17
N MET A 16 -6.62 -8.16 -6.95
CA MET A 16 -6.03 -9.51 -6.98
C MET A 16 -5.45 -9.91 -5.63
N PHE A 17 -4.72 -9.02 -4.96
CA PHE A 17 -4.17 -9.29 -3.63
C PHE A 17 -5.27 -9.47 -2.59
N PHE A 18 -6.36 -8.70 -2.69
CA PHE A 18 -7.51 -8.82 -1.81
C PHE A 18 -8.24 -10.16 -1.99
N VAL A 19 -8.56 -10.53 -3.23
CA VAL A 19 -9.31 -11.76 -3.55
C VAL A 19 -8.53 -13.02 -3.18
N THR A 20 -7.21 -13.00 -3.36
CA THR A 20 -6.34 -14.17 -3.10
C THR A 20 -5.73 -14.18 -1.70
N GLN A 21 -6.01 -13.17 -0.88
CA GLN A 21 -5.42 -12.96 0.43
C GLN A 21 -3.88 -12.97 0.42
N SER A 22 -3.29 -12.50 -0.67
CA SER A 22 -1.83 -12.43 -0.83
C SER A 22 -1.27 -11.18 -0.15
N SER A 23 -0.03 -11.26 0.30
CA SER A 23 0.74 -10.11 0.80
C SER A 23 1.91 -9.79 -0.11
N GLY A 24 2.34 -8.54 -0.09
CA GLY A 24 3.54 -8.11 -0.81
C GLY A 24 3.53 -6.63 -1.16
N SER A 25 4.02 -6.31 -2.35
CA SER A 25 4.33 -4.94 -2.73
C SER A 25 3.91 -4.59 -4.15
N LEU A 26 3.53 -3.33 -4.33
CA LEU A 26 3.30 -2.70 -5.62
C LEU A 26 4.11 -1.40 -5.70
N ALA A 27 5.09 -1.35 -6.59
CA ALA A 27 5.84 -0.13 -6.89
C ALA A 27 5.45 0.39 -8.28
N LEU A 28 4.92 1.60 -8.36
CA LEU A 28 4.42 2.20 -9.58
C LEU A 28 5.00 3.58 -9.83
N ARG A 29 5.21 3.90 -11.10
CA ARG A 29 5.42 5.27 -11.55
C ARG A 29 4.23 5.72 -12.37
N GLY A 30 3.78 6.95 -12.14
CA GLY A 30 2.62 7.49 -12.83
C GLY A 30 2.73 8.99 -13.07
N THR A 31 1.58 9.60 -13.36
CA THR A 31 1.49 11.04 -13.64
C THR A 31 1.03 11.80 -12.40
N CYS A 32 1.63 12.97 -12.16
CA CYS A 32 1.20 13.84 -11.07
C CYS A 32 -0.09 14.58 -11.45
N MET A 33 -1.20 14.35 -10.72
CA MET A 33 -2.39 15.18 -10.82
C MET A 33 -2.61 15.96 -9.52
N ALA A 34 -2.74 17.28 -9.63
CA ALA A 34 -3.20 18.09 -8.52
C ALA A 34 -4.71 17.83 -8.34
N THR A 35 -5.14 17.41 -7.15
CA THR A 35 -6.56 17.41 -6.76
C THR A 35 -6.78 18.49 -5.70
N ASP A 36 -8.04 18.92 -5.54
CA ASP A 36 -8.45 20.02 -4.66
C ASP A 36 -8.16 19.78 -3.17
N VAL A 37 -7.88 18.54 -2.78
CA VAL A 37 -7.68 18.12 -1.37
C VAL A 37 -6.26 17.58 -1.12
N ALA A 38 -5.56 17.18 -2.19
CA ALA A 38 -4.15 16.76 -2.19
C ALA A 38 -3.65 16.58 -3.64
N SER A 39 -2.36 16.70 -3.92
CA SER A 39 -1.84 16.17 -5.17
C SER A 39 -1.70 14.64 -5.07
N ASP A 40 -2.43 13.89 -5.90
CA ASP A 40 -2.38 12.42 -5.92
C ASP A 40 -1.43 11.94 -7.03
N VAL A 41 -0.77 10.81 -6.81
CA VAL A 41 -0.08 10.08 -7.85
C VAL A 41 -1.11 9.16 -8.50
N VAL A 42 -1.59 9.55 -9.68
CA VAL A 42 -2.51 8.72 -10.44
C VAL A 42 -1.69 7.66 -11.16
N SER A 43 -1.89 6.41 -10.74
CA SER A 43 -1.38 5.23 -11.45
C SER A 43 -1.86 5.26 -12.90
N ASP A 44 -1.02 4.78 -13.82
CA ASP A 44 -1.34 4.74 -15.24
C ASP A 44 -2.71 4.10 -15.50
N ALA A 45 -3.44 4.71 -16.43
CA ALA A 45 -4.72 4.19 -16.90
C ALA A 45 -4.52 2.79 -17.49
N LEU A 46 -5.42 1.89 -17.16
CA LEU A 46 -5.44 0.53 -17.69
C LEU A 46 -6.68 0.40 -18.59
N PRO A 47 -6.62 0.85 -19.87
CA PRO A 47 -7.80 0.96 -20.72
C PRO A 47 -8.40 -0.40 -21.08
N HIS A 48 -7.58 -1.44 -21.13
CA HIS A 48 -7.99 -2.82 -21.41
C HIS A 48 -7.45 -3.72 -20.29
N PRO A 49 -8.08 -3.71 -19.10
CA PRO A 49 -7.64 -4.55 -18.01
C PRO A 49 -7.77 -6.02 -18.40
N PRO A 50 -6.84 -6.90 -17.99
CA PRO A 50 -6.97 -8.32 -18.24
C PRO A 50 -8.30 -8.86 -17.73
N GLU A 51 -9.05 -9.54 -18.60
CA GLU A 51 -10.33 -10.15 -18.27
C GLU A 51 -10.17 -11.66 -18.03
N GLY A 52 -10.93 -12.16 -17.05
CA GLY A 52 -10.88 -13.56 -16.64
C GLY A 52 -11.71 -14.51 -17.53
N PRO A 53 -11.91 -15.77 -17.09
CA PRO A 53 -11.64 -16.27 -15.74
C PRO A 53 -10.15 -16.46 -15.45
N PHE A 54 -9.75 -16.16 -14.21
CA PHE A 54 -8.43 -16.48 -13.67
C PHE A 54 -8.58 -17.55 -12.59
N HIS A 55 -7.70 -18.55 -12.59
CA HIS A 55 -7.75 -19.68 -11.67
C HIS A 55 -6.78 -19.54 -10.49
N ASN A 56 -5.79 -18.66 -10.60
CA ASN A 56 -4.83 -18.33 -9.55
C ASN A 56 -4.36 -16.86 -9.74
N ILE A 57 -3.55 -16.34 -8.80
CA ILE A 57 -3.06 -14.97 -8.87
C ILE A 57 -1.95 -14.76 -9.91
N ASP A 58 -1.25 -15.81 -10.32
CA ASP A 58 -0.16 -15.69 -11.27
C ASP A 58 -0.68 -15.40 -12.69
N GLU A 59 -1.84 -15.95 -13.07
CA GLU A 59 -2.51 -15.69 -14.36
C GLU A 59 -2.88 -14.21 -14.62
N PRO A 60 -3.59 -13.49 -13.73
CA PRO A 60 -3.92 -12.08 -13.95
C PRO A 60 -2.68 -11.19 -13.94
N LEU A 61 -1.67 -11.53 -13.12
CA LEU A 61 -0.40 -10.79 -13.11
C LEU A 61 0.41 -11.02 -14.40
N ALA A 62 0.43 -12.25 -14.92
CA ALA A 62 1.03 -12.55 -16.21
C ALA A 62 0.32 -11.82 -17.35
N ALA A 63 -1.01 -11.81 -17.35
CA ALA A 63 -1.78 -11.06 -18.33
C ALA A 63 -1.57 -9.53 -18.21
N LEU A 64 -1.42 -9.02 -16.98
CA LEU A 64 -1.08 -7.62 -16.73
C LEU A 64 0.26 -7.25 -17.37
N SER A 65 1.29 -8.09 -17.22
CA SER A 65 2.59 -7.89 -17.86
C SER A 65 2.53 -7.97 -19.39
N GLN A 66 1.54 -8.64 -19.98
CA GLN A 66 1.34 -8.65 -21.44
C GLN A 66 0.73 -7.34 -21.94
N VAL A 67 -0.28 -6.81 -21.25
CA VAL A 67 -0.94 -5.55 -21.65
C VAL A 67 -0.13 -4.31 -21.28
N ALA A 68 0.72 -4.42 -20.26
CA ALA A 68 1.59 -3.36 -19.76
C ALA A 68 3.03 -3.90 -19.56
N PRO A 69 3.85 -3.98 -20.63
CA PRO A 69 5.17 -4.63 -20.58
C PRO A 69 6.21 -4.00 -19.65
N HIS A 70 6.00 -2.76 -19.22
CA HIS A 70 6.82 -2.09 -18.20
C HIS A 70 6.54 -2.60 -16.79
N LEU A 71 5.44 -3.35 -16.61
CA LEU A 71 5.10 -4.02 -15.36
C LEU A 71 5.62 -5.44 -15.36
N SER A 72 6.37 -5.75 -14.31
CA SER A 72 6.87 -7.08 -14.02
C SER A 72 6.37 -7.53 -12.66
N TRP A 73 6.36 -8.84 -12.45
CA TRP A 73 6.06 -9.40 -11.15
C TRP A 73 6.94 -10.61 -10.85
N ILE A 74 7.24 -10.80 -9.57
CA ILE A 74 7.89 -12.00 -9.05
C ILE A 74 7.22 -12.45 -7.76
N ARG A 75 7.39 -13.71 -7.41
CA ARG A 75 7.16 -14.21 -6.06
C ARG A 75 8.52 -14.41 -5.39
N ASP A 76 8.75 -13.75 -4.26
CA ASP A 76 10.02 -13.88 -3.56
C ASP A 76 10.11 -15.20 -2.75
N GLY A 77 11.28 -15.44 -2.15
CA GLY A 77 11.54 -16.65 -1.36
C GLY A 77 10.70 -16.76 -0.08
N GLU A 78 10.03 -15.68 0.34
CA GLU A 78 9.09 -15.67 1.46
C GLU A 78 7.62 -15.79 1.01
N GLY A 79 7.39 -15.95 -0.29
CA GLY A 79 6.07 -16.09 -0.86
C GLY A 79 5.34 -14.77 -1.12
N MET A 80 5.98 -13.62 -0.86
CA MET A 80 5.38 -12.32 -1.16
C MET A 80 5.40 -12.05 -2.66
N LEU A 81 4.29 -11.49 -3.14
CA LEU A 81 4.18 -11.03 -4.52
C LEU A 81 4.74 -9.61 -4.66
N ARG A 82 5.66 -9.44 -5.60
CA ARG A 82 6.32 -8.16 -5.89
C ARG A 82 5.89 -7.73 -7.27
N VAL A 83 5.00 -6.76 -7.37
CA VAL A 83 4.61 -6.14 -8.64
C VAL A 83 5.35 -4.82 -8.78
N ARG A 84 5.98 -4.61 -9.92
CA ARG A 84 6.90 -3.49 -10.13
C ARG A 84 6.82 -2.93 -11.53
N ASP A 85 6.73 -1.62 -11.60
CA ASP A 85 7.00 -0.82 -12.78
C ASP A 85 8.52 -0.56 -12.92
N ASP A 86 9.09 -0.91 -14.07
CA ASP A 86 10.51 -0.75 -14.36
C ASP A 86 10.98 0.71 -14.43
N ARG A 87 10.04 1.66 -14.57
CA ARG A 87 10.31 3.10 -14.60
C ARG A 87 10.54 3.71 -13.22
N VAL A 88 10.27 2.96 -12.14
CA VAL A 88 10.44 3.41 -10.75
C VAL A 88 11.93 3.51 -10.38
N GLN A 89 12.33 4.61 -9.73
CA GLN A 89 13.73 4.89 -9.38
C GLN A 89 14.26 4.14 -8.14
N ASP A 90 13.40 3.70 -7.23
CA ASP A 90 13.72 2.90 -6.02
C ASP A 90 14.65 3.49 -4.96
N ASP A 91 15.26 4.62 -5.22
CA ASP A 91 16.17 5.28 -4.27
C ASP A 91 15.56 5.47 -2.88
N VAL A 92 14.27 5.83 -2.76
CA VAL A 92 13.55 5.94 -1.49
C VAL A 92 13.38 4.59 -0.82
N LEU A 93 12.99 3.57 -1.57
CA LEU A 93 12.80 2.20 -1.07
C LEU A 93 14.11 1.57 -0.59
N ARG A 94 15.25 2.01 -1.15
CA ARG A 94 16.60 1.54 -0.83
C ARG A 94 17.29 2.31 0.29
N ILE A 95 16.67 3.36 0.84
CA ILE A 95 17.25 4.09 1.98
C ILE A 95 17.42 3.13 3.15
N ARG A 96 18.66 3.01 3.65
CA ARG A 96 18.98 2.21 4.84
C ARG A 96 18.67 3.01 6.10
N LEU A 97 17.87 2.41 6.97
CA LEU A 97 17.38 2.95 8.23
C LEU A 97 18.16 2.30 9.36
N GLN A 98 18.85 3.12 10.16
CA GLN A 98 19.57 2.61 11.32
C GLN A 98 18.60 2.06 12.37
N ARG A 99 17.46 2.74 12.53
CA ARG A 99 16.38 2.30 13.42
C ARG A 99 15.03 2.83 12.96
N VAL A 100 14.01 1.97 13.01
CA VAL A 100 12.59 2.35 12.95
C VAL A 100 11.95 1.96 14.27
N HIS A 101 11.29 2.92 14.92
CA HIS A 101 10.60 2.69 16.18
C HIS A 101 9.09 2.71 15.96
N PHE A 102 8.43 1.56 16.11
CA PHE A 102 6.97 1.44 16.01
C PHE A 102 6.30 1.76 17.34
N ARG A 103 5.44 2.78 17.34
CA ARG A 103 4.84 3.35 18.57
C ARG A 103 3.50 2.72 18.94
N GLY A 104 3.35 1.41 18.73
CA GLY A 104 2.10 0.71 19.01
C GLY A 104 1.02 0.99 17.97
N ALA A 105 1.43 1.01 16.70
CA ALA A 105 0.57 1.17 15.54
C ALA A 105 -0.56 0.12 15.56
N VAL A 106 -1.79 0.59 15.44
CA VAL A 106 -3.01 -0.23 15.37
C VAL A 106 -3.55 -0.33 13.94
N HIS A 107 -3.17 0.64 13.10
CA HIS A 107 -3.41 0.65 11.68
C HIS A 107 -2.08 0.61 10.92
N PRO A 108 -2.07 -0.01 9.72
CA PRO A 108 -0.84 -0.09 8.95
C PRO A 108 -0.37 1.29 8.48
N ASP A 109 -1.28 2.25 8.29
CA ASP A 109 -0.93 3.64 8.00
C ASP A 109 -0.11 4.30 9.12
N ASP A 110 -0.40 4.00 10.39
CA ASP A 110 0.41 4.49 11.53
C ASP A 110 1.83 3.92 11.45
N ALA A 111 1.95 2.64 11.10
CA ALA A 111 3.25 1.97 10.96
C ALA A 111 4.05 2.49 9.76
N VAL A 112 3.38 2.76 8.64
CA VAL A 112 3.98 3.43 7.47
C VAL A 112 4.46 4.82 7.85
N GLN A 113 3.67 5.57 8.62
CA GLN A 113 4.09 6.89 9.11
C GLN A 113 5.34 6.79 9.99
N ASP A 114 5.45 5.79 10.86
CA ASP A 114 6.64 5.55 11.68
C ASP A 114 7.87 5.26 10.80
N VAL A 115 7.73 4.47 9.72
CA VAL A 115 8.82 4.20 8.75
C VAL A 115 9.24 5.49 8.03
N LEU A 116 8.30 6.24 7.47
CA LEU A 116 8.59 7.46 6.71
C LEU A 116 9.06 8.62 7.59
N SER A 117 8.80 8.56 8.90
CA SER A 117 9.28 9.54 9.87
C SER A 117 10.73 9.30 10.30
N ALA A 118 11.36 8.20 9.88
CA ALA A 118 12.75 7.91 10.17
C ALA A 118 13.66 9.08 9.73
N PRO A 119 14.68 9.46 10.53
CA PRO A 119 15.55 10.61 10.24
C PRO A 119 16.19 10.56 8.85
N GLU A 120 16.59 9.37 8.41
CA GLU A 120 17.24 9.11 7.12
C GLU A 120 16.30 9.39 5.95
N VAL A 121 15.04 8.94 6.04
CA VAL A 121 14.00 9.22 5.03
C VAL A 121 13.71 10.72 4.96
N ARG A 122 13.50 11.36 6.12
CA ARG A 122 13.23 12.80 6.19
C ARG A 122 14.39 13.63 5.64
N ALA A 123 15.62 13.24 5.95
CA ALA A 123 16.82 13.91 5.43
C ALA A 123 16.91 13.75 3.91
N TYR A 124 16.61 12.56 3.38
CA TYR A 124 16.58 12.28 1.95
C TYR A 124 15.50 13.10 1.22
N PHE A 125 14.27 13.13 1.75
CA PHE A 125 13.17 13.91 1.15
C PHE A 125 13.49 15.40 1.10
N ARG A 126 14.03 15.96 2.19
CA ARG A 126 14.46 17.36 2.22
C ARG A 126 15.56 17.66 1.21
N LYS A 127 16.55 16.77 1.09
CA LYS A 127 17.68 16.95 0.17
C LYS A 127 17.26 16.89 -1.30
N ASN A 128 16.28 16.03 -1.62
CA ASN A 128 15.85 15.77 -2.99
C ASN A 128 14.53 16.46 -3.36
N HIS A 129 14.05 17.39 -2.53
CA HIS A 129 12.80 18.13 -2.73
C HIS A 129 11.59 17.21 -3.02
N ILE A 130 11.48 16.12 -2.27
CA ILE A 130 10.40 15.14 -2.42
C ILE A 130 9.21 15.55 -1.54
N GLU A 131 8.05 15.72 -2.15
CA GLU A 131 6.78 15.91 -1.44
C GLU A 131 6.15 14.55 -1.11
N VAL A 132 5.65 14.40 0.11
CA VAL A 132 5.00 13.15 0.54
C VAL A 132 3.49 13.32 0.51
N GLY A 133 2.83 12.54 -0.35
CA GLY A 133 1.38 12.41 -0.36
C GLY A 133 0.93 11.35 0.65
N LEU A 134 0.96 11.66 1.95
CA LEU A 134 0.32 10.79 2.95
C LEU A 134 -1.18 11.07 2.96
N VAL A 135 -1.96 10.20 2.31
CA VAL A 135 -3.43 10.27 2.35
C VAL A 135 -3.93 9.29 3.42
N PHE A 136 -4.03 9.75 4.66
CA PHE A 136 -4.68 8.99 5.73
C PHE A 136 -6.19 9.01 5.51
N ARG A 137 -6.78 7.92 4.99
CA ARG A 137 -8.25 7.82 4.75
C ARG A 137 -9.01 7.17 5.91
N HIS A 138 -8.41 7.06 7.10
CA HIS A 138 -9.00 6.30 8.19
C HIS A 138 -9.49 7.22 9.30
N LEU A 139 -10.78 7.11 9.61
CA LEU A 139 -11.31 7.62 10.87
C LEU A 139 -10.73 6.73 11.98
N ALA A 140 -10.01 7.34 12.92
CA ALA A 140 -9.52 6.62 14.09
C ALA A 140 -10.71 5.95 14.80
N PRO A 141 -10.66 4.65 15.10
CA PRO A 141 -11.75 3.98 15.77
C PRO A 141 -11.96 4.60 17.16
N LEU A 142 -13.23 4.69 17.58
CA LEU A 142 -13.63 5.24 18.88
C LEU A 142 -12.95 4.54 20.07
N SER A 143 -12.46 3.30 19.87
CA SER A 143 -11.57 2.62 20.81
C SER A 143 -10.60 1.70 20.08
N THR A 144 -9.35 1.69 20.52
CA THR A 144 -8.28 0.78 20.06
C THR A 144 -7.94 -0.27 21.12
N LYS A 145 -8.78 -0.41 22.16
CA LYS A 145 -8.54 -1.34 23.27
C LYS A 145 -8.69 -2.78 22.79
N GLY A 146 -7.69 -3.62 23.07
CA GLY A 146 -7.69 -5.05 22.71
C GLY A 146 -7.29 -5.35 21.26
N LEU A 147 -7.00 -4.34 20.43
CA LEU A 147 -6.48 -4.57 19.08
C LEU A 147 -4.99 -4.94 19.11
N PRO A 148 -4.53 -5.81 18.19
CA PRO A 148 -3.11 -6.06 18.00
C PRO A 148 -2.36 -4.75 17.72
N ARG A 149 -1.15 -4.61 18.30
CA ARG A 149 -0.31 -3.42 18.14
C ARG A 149 1.07 -3.80 17.65
N LEU A 150 1.50 -3.18 16.56
CA LEU A 150 2.87 -3.26 16.13
C LEU A 150 3.70 -2.30 16.99
N SER A 151 4.54 -2.87 17.85
CA SER A 151 5.46 -2.15 18.73
C SER A 151 6.85 -2.77 18.63
N GLY A 152 7.87 -1.94 18.81
CA GLY A 152 9.26 -2.39 18.88
C GLY A 152 10.18 -1.63 17.93
N ASP A 153 11.40 -2.11 17.82
CA ASP A 153 12.42 -1.51 16.97
C ASP A 153 12.82 -2.48 15.84
N LEU A 154 12.87 -1.98 14.61
CA LEU A 154 13.68 -2.57 13.55
C LEU A 154 15.00 -1.84 13.47
N ARG A 155 16.07 -2.55 13.14
CA ARG A 155 17.41 -1.98 13.01
C ARG A 155 18.06 -2.46 11.74
N ASP A 156 18.78 -1.56 11.10
CA ASP A 156 19.64 -1.86 9.95
C ASP A 156 18.87 -2.49 8.76
N VAL A 157 17.72 -1.91 8.45
CA VAL A 157 16.80 -2.35 7.38
C VAL A 157 16.63 -1.24 6.34
N THR A 158 16.31 -1.59 5.10
CA THR A 158 15.85 -0.63 4.10
C THR A 158 14.40 -0.20 4.33
N VAL A 159 13.96 0.88 3.68
CA VAL A 159 12.54 1.28 3.66
C VAL A 159 11.66 0.14 3.14
N ALA A 160 12.06 -0.53 2.05
CA ALA A 160 11.32 -1.67 1.52
C ALA A 160 11.19 -2.81 2.56
N GLU A 161 12.28 -3.20 3.20
CA GLU A 161 12.27 -4.25 4.24
C GLU A 161 11.44 -3.86 5.46
N ALA A 162 11.44 -2.57 5.84
CA ALA A 162 10.60 -2.06 6.91
C ALA A 162 9.10 -2.13 6.53
N LEU A 163 8.75 -1.78 5.28
CA LEU A 163 7.38 -1.93 4.77
C LEU A 163 6.96 -3.40 4.65
N ASP A 164 7.88 -4.29 4.29
CA ASP A 164 7.65 -5.73 4.31
C ASP A 164 7.31 -6.22 5.71
N HIS A 165 8.02 -5.72 6.74
CA HIS A 165 7.68 -6.03 8.12
C HIS A 165 6.26 -5.56 8.49
N VAL A 166 5.84 -4.38 8.02
CA VAL A 166 4.48 -3.87 8.24
C VAL A 166 3.44 -4.80 7.61
N VAL A 167 3.61 -5.24 6.36
CA VAL A 167 2.63 -6.12 5.71
C VAL A 167 2.68 -7.57 6.17
N ARG A 168 3.79 -8.03 6.78
CA ARG A 168 3.80 -9.31 7.51
C ARG A 168 2.93 -9.24 8.76
N TYR A 169 2.93 -8.11 9.47
CA TYR A 169 2.12 -7.93 10.68
C TYR A 169 0.65 -7.59 10.34
N PHE A 170 0.43 -6.77 9.32
CA PHE A 170 -0.87 -6.41 8.78
C PHE A 170 -0.99 -7.00 7.36
N PRO A 171 -1.39 -8.27 7.20
CA PRO A 171 -1.46 -8.94 5.90
C PRO A 171 -2.12 -8.06 4.84
N GLY A 172 -1.39 -7.81 3.76
CA GLY A 172 -1.78 -6.81 2.80
C GLY A 172 -0.74 -6.45 1.76
N LEU A 173 -1.04 -5.39 1.03
CA LEU A 173 -0.22 -4.84 -0.03
C LEU A 173 0.28 -3.46 0.40
N TRP A 174 1.60 -3.26 0.48
CA TRP A 174 2.12 -1.89 0.51
C TRP A 174 2.28 -1.39 -0.93
N VAL A 175 1.83 -0.17 -1.16
CA VAL A 175 1.86 0.49 -2.46
C VAL A 175 2.79 1.69 -2.36
N TYR A 176 3.84 1.69 -3.16
CA TYR A 176 4.72 2.82 -3.40
C TYR A 176 4.40 3.41 -4.76
N LYS A 177 4.12 4.72 -4.80
CA LYS A 177 3.90 5.44 -6.05
C LYS A 177 4.82 6.63 -6.13
N GLU A 178 5.37 6.88 -7.30
CA GLU A 178 6.11 8.10 -7.59
C GLU A 178 5.66 8.78 -8.88
N CYS A 179 5.73 10.10 -8.88
CA CYS A 179 5.62 10.90 -10.09
C CYS A 179 6.55 12.10 -9.99
N ALA A 180 6.88 12.71 -11.13
CA ALA A 180 7.67 13.94 -11.18
C ALA A 180 6.92 15.00 -12.00
N ASN A 181 6.95 16.25 -11.52
CA ASN A 181 6.52 17.43 -12.27
C ASN A 181 7.61 18.50 -12.19
N GLY A 182 8.38 18.67 -13.27
CA GLY A 182 9.58 19.50 -13.27
C GLY A 182 10.65 18.94 -12.31
N SER A 183 11.14 19.77 -11.40
CA SER A 183 12.11 19.38 -10.36
C SER A 183 11.47 18.76 -9.12
N LEU A 184 10.15 18.84 -8.97
CA LEU A 184 9.43 18.29 -7.82
C LEU A 184 9.08 16.83 -8.07
N ARG A 185 9.52 15.96 -7.16
CA ARG A 185 9.14 14.56 -7.14
C ARG A 185 8.16 14.32 -6.00
N ARG A 186 7.13 13.52 -6.25
CA ARG A 186 6.17 13.14 -5.23
C ARG A 186 6.22 11.66 -5.01
N VAL A 187 6.08 11.27 -3.74
CA VAL A 187 6.03 9.87 -3.33
C VAL A 187 4.81 9.67 -2.45
N MET A 188 4.08 8.59 -2.71
CA MET A 188 2.98 8.10 -1.88
C MET A 188 3.31 6.68 -1.43
N VAL A 189 3.19 6.43 -0.13
CA VAL A 189 3.28 5.09 0.45
C VAL A 189 2.02 4.83 1.25
N ARG A 190 1.34 3.73 0.97
CA ARG A 190 0.15 3.31 1.71
C ARG A 190 0.11 1.80 1.85
N VAL A 191 -0.67 1.29 2.79
CA VAL A 191 -0.92 -0.15 2.93
C VAL A 191 -2.39 -0.43 2.76
N ALA A 192 -2.73 -1.29 1.80
CA ALA A 192 -4.05 -1.86 1.66
C ALA A 192 -4.11 -3.20 2.41
N ALA A 193 -4.73 -3.20 3.59
CA ALA A 193 -4.93 -4.42 4.36
C ALA A 193 -5.91 -5.36 3.66
N VAL A 194 -5.55 -6.63 3.53
CA VAL A 194 -6.48 -7.70 3.13
C VAL A 194 -7.37 -7.96 4.33
N ARG A 195 -8.70 -7.90 4.17
CA ARG A 195 -9.60 -8.24 5.27
C ARG A 195 -9.37 -9.69 5.68
N VAL A 196 -8.96 -9.91 6.93
CA VAL A 196 -9.12 -11.21 7.57
C VAL A 196 -10.62 -11.43 7.77
N VAL A 197 -11.22 -12.31 6.98
CA VAL A 197 -12.58 -12.80 7.19
C VAL A 197 -12.55 -13.54 8.54
N GLY A 198 -13.01 -12.87 9.61
CA GLY A 198 -12.95 -13.44 10.96
C GLY A 198 -13.06 -12.45 12.13
N ALA A 199 -12.94 -11.14 11.91
CA ALA A 199 -13.34 -10.19 12.94
C ALA A 199 -14.88 -10.20 13.04
N PRO A 200 -15.47 -10.48 14.23
CA PRO A 200 -16.92 -10.52 14.35
C PRO A 200 -17.46 -9.14 13.97
N SER A 201 -18.33 -9.12 12.96
CA SER A 201 -19.23 -7.99 12.78
C SER A 201 -19.95 -7.84 14.11
N SER A 202 -19.79 -6.69 14.76
CA SER A 202 -20.67 -6.27 15.84
C SER A 202 -22.05 -6.14 15.23
N GLY A 203 -22.79 -7.25 15.22
CA GLY A 203 -24.19 -7.30 14.88
C GLY A 203 -24.89 -6.29 15.77
N GLY A 204 -25.34 -5.20 15.15
CA GLY A 204 -26.23 -4.25 15.78
C GLY A 204 -27.51 -4.97 16.17
N ARG A 205 -27.56 -5.48 17.41
CA ARG A 205 -28.83 -5.75 18.08
C ARG A 205 -29.52 -4.41 18.22
N VAL A 206 -30.50 -4.17 17.36
CA VAL A 206 -31.50 -3.11 17.52
C VAL A 206 -32.18 -3.34 18.87
N GLY A 207 -31.78 -2.54 19.86
CA GLY A 207 -32.43 -2.49 21.15
C GLY A 207 -33.84 -1.92 20.98
N ALA A 208 -34.83 -2.68 21.47
CA ALA A 208 -36.22 -2.25 21.55
C ALA A 208 -36.34 -0.94 22.36
N ALA A 209 -37.13 -0.01 21.85
CA ALA A 209 -37.45 1.24 22.51
C ALA A 209 -38.30 1.00 23.77
N PRO A 210 -38.06 1.70 24.89
CA PRO A 210 -39.00 1.72 26.00
C PRO A 210 -40.18 2.64 25.66
N ARG A 211 -41.39 2.11 25.87
CA ARG A 211 -42.63 2.90 25.86
C ARG A 211 -42.67 3.76 27.12
N PHE A 212 -42.97 5.04 26.94
CA PHE A 212 -43.56 5.90 27.96
C PHE A 212 -45.01 6.17 27.56
#